data_AF-A0A5C9EN79-F1
#
_entry.id   AF-A0A5C9EN79-F1
#
_cell.length_a   1.000
_cell.length_b   1.000
_cell.length_c   1.000
_cell.angle_alpha   90.00
_cell.angle_beta   90.00
_cell.angle_gamma   90.00
#
_symmetry.space_group_name_H-M   'P 1'
#
loop_
_entity.id
_entity.type
_entity.pdbx_description
1 polymer ?
#
loop_
_entity_poly.entity_id
_entity_poly.type
_entity_poly.pdbx_seq_one_letter_code
_entity_poly.pdbx_strand_id
1 'polypeptide(L)'
;MDFEDKISEIKTEIQKKEGKEWLGLQSTTEHQLESLVWYLDHPKITEYPKLLEEVINLYFKARESSFIKMEGIIRKLDQLQIKLGKHDYEKEDEPKKELKFINYPKKIKDMKVKIELMLQSPYGTSLPESTTESLITLINYLNHPNLPTNKRLFDEIYEVYEQAKADDFLKMQAFKDMLNKIEIKLGSLSEDMKQFKTLEEKQADLEKEKEIVKEKERELEELKERYMKKKADLEIEQQNLEVERKKIEEVQKGLREKEEKLELEKKGLEQERVNIEKEKETINEERKELQEKWELIKSFEEKIEKFNELEPNQ
;
A
#
# COMPACT_ATOMS: atom_id res chain seq x y z
N MET A 1 11.95 77.89 25.26
CA MET A 1 11.13 76.69 24.98
C MET A 1 11.61 75.64 25.95
N ASP A 2 10.73 75.23 26.86
CA ASP A 2 11.05 74.21 27.86
C ASP A 2 11.24 72.84 27.17
N PHE A 3 11.87 71.90 27.85
CA PHE A 3 12.06 70.53 27.32
C PHE A 3 10.72 69.85 27.05
N GLU A 4 9.72 70.09 27.91
CA GLU A 4 8.37 69.55 27.76
C GLU A 4 7.65 70.13 26.52
N ASP A 5 7.88 71.40 26.22
CA ASP A 5 7.34 72.06 25.01
C ASP A 5 7.90 71.41 23.75
N LYS A 6 9.22 71.16 23.71
CA LYS A 6 9.89 70.54 22.56
C LYS A 6 9.42 69.10 22.35
N ILE A 7 9.26 68.33 23.42
CA ILE A 7 8.75 66.96 23.32
C ILE A 7 7.32 66.97 22.80
N SER A 8 6.49 67.88 23.29
CA SER A 8 5.10 68.02 22.84
C SER A 8 5.01 68.41 21.35
N GLU A 9 5.90 69.28 20.88
CA GLU A 9 6.02 69.63 19.46
C GLU A 9 6.38 68.40 18.62
N ILE A 10 7.43 67.66 18.98
CA ILE A 10 7.87 66.45 18.28
C ILE A 10 6.73 65.42 18.18
N LYS A 11 6.05 65.16 19.29
CA LYS A 11 4.94 64.21 19.34
C LYS A 11 3.81 64.63 18.40
N THR A 12 3.44 65.90 18.43
CA THR A 12 2.37 66.44 17.60
C THR A 12 2.73 66.36 16.11
N GLU A 13 3.97 66.66 15.74
CA GLU A 13 4.44 66.60 14.35
C GLU A 13 4.47 65.18 13.80
N ILE A 14 4.97 64.23 14.59
CA ILE A 14 5.04 62.81 14.18
C ILE A 14 3.64 62.21 14.08
N GLN A 15 2.74 62.51 15.03
CA GLN A 15 1.37 62.00 15.02
C GLN A 15 0.51 62.58 13.89
N LYS A 16 0.67 63.87 13.59
CA LYS A 16 -0.09 64.53 12.51
C LYS A 16 0.51 64.26 11.13
N LYS A 17 1.79 63.86 11.04
CA LYS A 17 2.55 63.72 9.79
C LYS A 17 2.40 64.97 8.89
N GLU A 18 2.31 66.14 9.51
CA GLU A 18 2.04 67.41 8.85
C GLU A 18 3.35 68.11 8.50
N GLY A 19 3.57 68.40 7.21
CA GLY A 19 4.72 69.15 6.72
C GLY A 19 5.28 68.60 5.41
N LYS A 20 6.01 69.44 4.66
CA LYS A 20 6.62 69.04 3.37
C LYS A 20 7.68 67.96 3.52
N GLU A 21 8.23 67.81 4.71
CA GLU A 21 9.30 66.85 5.02
C GLU A 21 8.81 65.41 5.21
N TRP A 22 7.51 65.22 5.38
CA TRP A 22 6.85 63.91 5.47
C TRP A 22 6.50 63.32 4.09
N LEU A 23 6.53 64.14 3.04
CA LEU A 23 6.19 63.71 1.68
C LEU A 23 7.30 62.83 1.10
N GLY A 24 6.99 61.56 0.83
CA GLY A 24 7.92 60.60 0.24
C GLY A 24 8.88 59.96 1.25
N LEU A 25 8.55 59.99 2.54
CA LEU A 25 9.31 59.29 3.57
C LEU A 25 9.27 57.77 3.35
N GLN A 26 10.39 57.09 3.57
CA GLN A 26 10.43 55.64 3.52
C GLN A 26 9.68 55.06 4.73
N SER A 27 8.95 53.96 4.55
CA SER A 27 8.20 53.31 5.62
C SER A 27 9.09 52.99 6.82
N THR A 28 10.33 52.55 6.60
CA THR A 28 11.30 52.30 7.68
C THR A 28 11.59 53.55 8.52
N THR A 29 11.66 54.72 7.90
CA THR A 29 11.91 55.98 8.61
C THR A 29 10.69 56.42 9.41
N GLU A 30 9.47 56.22 8.87
CA GLU A 30 8.23 56.47 9.61
C GLU A 30 8.17 55.63 10.89
N HIS A 31 8.49 54.33 10.80
CA HIS A 31 8.49 53.44 11.96
C HIS A 31 9.51 53.85 13.03
N GLN A 32 10.66 54.38 12.61
CA GLN A 32 11.68 54.87 13.55
C GLN A 32 11.24 56.15 14.27
N LEU A 33 10.54 57.04 13.58
CA LEU A 33 9.97 58.26 14.19
C LEU A 33 8.79 57.93 15.12
N GLU A 34 7.93 57.01 14.73
CA GLU A 34 6.86 56.50 15.60
C GLU A 34 7.43 55.81 16.85
N SER A 35 8.50 55.02 16.71
CA SER A 35 9.22 54.44 17.86
C SER A 35 9.79 55.52 18.79
N LEU A 36 10.28 56.62 18.23
CA LEU A 36 10.79 57.74 19.00
C LEU A 36 9.71 58.36 19.90
N VAL A 37 8.48 58.55 19.39
CA VAL A 37 7.35 59.05 20.19
C VAL A 37 7.15 58.19 21.44
N TRP A 38 7.16 56.86 21.28
CA TRP A 38 6.99 55.94 22.41
C TRP A 38 8.06 56.13 23.49
N TYR A 39 9.34 56.24 23.10
CA TYR A 39 10.41 56.47 24.08
C TYR A 39 10.30 57.84 24.76
N LEU A 40 9.79 58.87 24.06
CA LEU A 40 9.52 60.18 24.64
C LEU A 40 8.31 60.18 25.59
N ASP A 41 7.44 59.17 25.53
CA ASP A 41 6.35 58.93 26.49
C ASP A 41 6.73 57.96 27.61
N HIS A 42 7.91 57.33 27.53
CA HIS A 42 8.30 56.30 28.48
C HIS A 42 8.54 56.90 29.89
N PRO A 43 7.92 56.38 30.98
CA PRO A 43 7.98 57.00 32.30
C PRO A 43 9.40 57.17 32.87
N LYS A 44 10.32 56.28 32.47
CA LYS A 44 11.72 56.29 32.90
C LYS A 44 12.64 57.15 32.01
N ILE A 45 12.12 57.80 30.96
CA ILE A 45 12.95 58.64 30.09
C ILE A 45 13.54 59.84 30.85
N THR A 46 12.82 60.31 31.86
CA THR A 46 13.22 61.38 32.78
C THR A 46 14.43 61.02 33.62
N GLU A 47 14.74 59.72 33.78
CA GLU A 47 15.96 59.23 34.45
C GLU A 47 17.22 59.44 33.58
N TYR A 48 17.07 59.77 32.28
CA TYR A 48 18.16 59.93 31.32
C TYR A 48 18.12 61.29 30.57
N PRO A 49 18.20 62.44 31.27
CA PRO A 49 17.99 63.76 30.68
C PRO A 49 18.97 64.11 29.55
N LYS A 50 20.24 63.68 29.64
CA LYS A 50 21.24 63.90 28.57
C LYS A 50 20.90 63.15 27.29
N LEU A 51 20.39 61.93 27.40
CA LEU A 51 20.04 61.11 26.24
C LEU A 51 18.79 61.67 25.55
N LEU A 52 17.83 62.11 26.35
CA LEU A 52 16.62 62.80 25.90
C LEU A 52 16.97 64.09 25.14
N GLU A 53 17.86 64.92 25.69
CA GLU A 53 18.31 66.16 25.04
C GLU A 53 19.01 65.90 23.70
N GLU A 54 19.90 64.92 23.64
CA GLU A 54 20.58 64.53 22.40
C GLU A 54 19.59 64.05 21.33
N VAL A 55 18.60 63.26 21.72
CA VAL A 55 17.55 62.74 20.82
C VAL A 55 16.68 63.87 20.26
N ILE A 56 16.26 64.80 21.11
CA ILE A 56 15.48 65.99 20.70
C ILE A 56 16.28 66.82 19.70
N ASN A 57 17.56 67.10 19.98
CA ASN A 57 18.41 67.87 19.09
C ASN A 57 18.64 67.17 17.75
N LEU A 58 18.79 65.83 17.77
CA LEU A 58 18.93 65.04 16.55
C LEU A 58 17.65 65.00 15.73
N TYR A 59 16.48 64.99 16.36
CA TYR A 59 15.19 65.11 15.66
C TYR A 59 15.10 66.41 14.87
N PHE A 60 15.31 67.57 15.51
CA PHE A 60 15.24 68.86 14.82
C PHE A 60 16.29 68.99 13.71
N LYS A 61 17.49 68.40 13.90
CA LYS A 61 18.52 68.36 12.87
C LYS A 61 18.16 67.44 11.69
N ALA A 62 17.51 66.31 11.96
CA ALA A 62 17.05 65.39 10.92
C ALA A 62 15.89 66.03 10.13
N ARG A 63 14.99 66.72 10.82
CA ARG A 63 13.90 67.53 10.27
C ARG A 63 14.43 68.53 9.23
N GLU A 64 15.41 69.36 9.56
CA GLU A 64 16.05 70.28 8.59
C GLU A 64 16.58 69.61 7.30
N SER A 65 16.85 68.30 7.34
CA SER A 65 17.30 67.50 6.20
C SER A 65 16.19 66.65 5.56
N SER A 66 14.92 66.94 5.80
CA SER A 66 13.76 66.12 5.42
C SER A 66 13.93 64.65 5.82
N PHE A 67 14.48 64.42 7.02
CA PHE A 67 14.76 63.09 7.59
C PHE A 67 15.63 62.18 6.71
N ILE A 68 16.46 62.74 5.83
CA ILE A 68 17.44 61.97 5.04
C ILE A 68 18.56 61.42 5.95
N LYS A 69 18.90 62.13 7.04
CA LYS A 69 19.99 61.76 7.96
C LYS A 69 19.46 61.24 9.30
N MET A 70 18.90 60.03 9.28
CA MET A 70 18.32 59.38 10.47
C MET A 70 19.30 58.57 11.31
N GLU A 71 20.53 58.33 10.85
CA GLU A 71 21.49 57.46 11.53
C GLU A 71 21.76 57.86 12.99
N GLY A 72 21.79 59.16 13.28
CA GLY A 72 21.98 59.68 14.64
C GLY A 72 20.80 59.33 15.55
N ILE A 73 19.57 59.47 15.05
CA ILE A 73 18.34 59.14 15.79
C ILE A 73 18.28 57.63 16.00
N ILE A 74 18.51 56.82 14.96
CA ILE A 74 18.48 55.35 15.03
C ILE A 74 19.45 54.83 16.11
N ARG A 75 20.71 55.30 16.11
CA ARG A 75 21.69 54.90 17.13
C ARG A 75 21.27 55.28 18.55
N LYS A 76 20.53 56.37 18.72
CA LYS A 76 20.04 56.80 20.02
C LYS A 76 18.79 56.04 20.44
N LEU A 77 17.93 55.67 19.49
CA LEU A 77 16.85 54.73 19.71
C LEU A 77 17.36 53.36 20.14
N ASP A 78 18.44 52.85 19.55
CA ASP A 78 19.10 51.61 20.01
C ASP A 78 19.61 51.75 21.46
N GLN A 79 20.20 52.90 21.81
CA GLN A 79 20.65 53.17 23.18
C GLN A 79 19.47 53.26 24.16
N LEU A 80 18.35 53.84 23.74
CA LEU A 80 17.11 53.88 24.50
C LEU A 80 16.52 52.48 24.66
N GLN A 81 16.53 51.67 23.62
CA GLN A 81 16.07 50.29 23.63
C GLN A 81 16.86 49.44 24.64
N ILE A 82 18.18 49.60 24.69
CA ILE A 82 19.04 48.91 25.66
C ILE A 82 18.73 49.34 27.09
N LYS A 83 18.45 50.64 27.32
CA LYS A 83 18.25 51.20 28.67
C LYS A 83 16.82 51.06 29.20
N LEU A 84 15.83 51.16 28.32
CA LEU A 84 14.41 51.22 28.67
C LEU A 84 13.68 49.92 28.35
N GLY A 85 14.29 49.01 27.58
CA GLY A 85 13.68 47.77 27.11
C GLY A 85 13.21 47.88 25.65
N LYS A 86 12.90 46.73 25.03
CA LYS A 86 12.48 46.69 23.63
C LYS A 86 11.14 47.39 23.45
N HIS A 87 11.11 48.39 22.57
CA HIS A 87 9.88 48.80 21.91
C HIS A 87 9.57 47.76 20.83
N ASP A 88 8.82 46.72 21.22
CA ASP A 88 8.22 45.83 20.25
C ASP A 88 7.00 46.56 19.68
N TYR A 89 7.00 46.79 18.36
CA TYR A 89 5.75 46.98 17.60
C TYR A 89 4.94 45.69 17.74
N GLU A 90 4.32 45.48 18.88
CA GLU A 90 3.02 44.83 18.86
C GLU A 90 2.16 45.79 18.04
N LYS A 91 1.94 45.43 16.77
CA LYS A 91 0.91 46.04 15.92
C LYS A 91 -0.27 46.34 16.84
N GLU A 92 -0.62 47.62 16.93
CA GLU A 92 -1.72 48.11 17.75
C GLU A 92 -2.81 47.06 17.82
N ASP A 93 -3.20 46.69 19.04
CA ASP A 93 -4.22 45.72 19.37
C ASP A 93 -5.35 45.76 18.33
N GLU A 94 -5.27 44.88 17.32
CA GLU A 94 -6.48 44.41 16.66
C GLU A 94 -7.37 43.96 17.82
N PRO A 95 -8.58 44.53 17.98
CA PRO A 95 -9.42 44.26 19.13
C PRO A 95 -9.45 42.75 19.29
N LYS A 96 -8.95 42.23 20.43
CA LYS A 96 -8.73 40.80 20.67
C LYS A 96 -9.99 40.05 20.25
N LYS A 97 -10.03 39.55 19.00
CA LYS A 97 -11.19 38.83 18.47
C LYS A 97 -11.35 37.64 19.40
N GLU A 98 -12.52 37.57 20.04
CA GLU A 98 -12.84 36.46 20.92
C GLU A 98 -12.69 35.15 20.14
N LEU A 99 -12.03 34.17 20.76
CA LEU A 99 -11.84 32.85 20.16
C LEU A 99 -13.20 32.25 19.84
N LYS A 100 -13.44 31.91 18.57
CA LYS A 100 -14.77 31.52 18.10
C LYS A 100 -15.20 30.13 18.57
N PHE A 101 -14.24 29.26 18.90
CA PHE A 101 -14.50 27.85 19.13
C PHE A 101 -13.98 27.38 20.49
N ILE A 102 -14.80 26.59 21.18
CA ILE A 102 -14.40 25.95 22.44
C ILE A 102 -13.46 24.76 22.18
N ASN A 103 -13.66 24.04 21.07
CA ASN A 103 -12.88 22.86 20.69
C ASN A 103 -12.37 22.97 19.25
N TYR A 104 -11.17 23.55 19.10
CA TYR A 104 -10.49 23.72 17.82
C TYR A 104 -10.15 22.39 17.12
N PRO A 105 -9.58 21.37 17.79
CA PRO A 105 -9.32 20.08 17.14
C PRO A 105 -10.56 19.47 16.49
N LYS A 106 -11.70 19.50 17.18
CA LYS A 106 -12.97 19.02 16.64
C LYS A 106 -13.43 19.90 15.47
N LYS A 107 -13.34 21.21 15.59
CA LYS A 107 -13.78 22.13 14.52
C LYS A 107 -12.93 22.08 13.26
N ILE A 108 -11.62 21.89 13.40
CA ILE A 108 -10.71 21.63 12.27
C ILE A 108 -11.16 20.37 11.53
N LYS A 109 -11.45 19.29 12.28
CA LYS A 109 -11.96 18.03 11.70
C LYS A 109 -13.32 18.23 11.01
N ASP A 110 -14.25 18.92 11.64
CA ASP A 110 -15.58 19.20 11.07
C ASP A 110 -15.48 20.02 9.78
N MET A 111 -14.62 21.06 9.77
CA MET A 111 -14.39 21.91 8.61
C MET A 111 -13.79 21.11 7.46
N LYS A 112 -12.79 20.27 7.73
CA LYS A 112 -12.18 19.39 6.74
C LYS A 112 -13.22 18.51 6.05
N VAL A 113 -14.05 17.80 6.83
CA VAL A 113 -15.12 16.95 6.30
C VAL A 113 -16.12 17.75 5.47
N LYS A 114 -16.47 18.98 5.91
CA LYS A 114 -17.38 19.86 5.17
C LYS A 114 -16.83 20.25 3.79
N ILE A 115 -15.52 20.52 3.69
CA ILE A 115 -14.87 20.85 2.42
C ILE A 115 -14.81 19.62 1.52
N GLU A 116 -14.44 18.46 2.07
CA GLU A 116 -14.35 17.18 1.35
C GLU A 116 -15.68 16.78 0.74
N LEU A 117 -16.76 16.77 1.53
CA LEU A 117 -18.11 16.46 1.05
C LEU A 117 -18.59 17.44 -0.03
N MET A 118 -18.21 18.72 0.09
CA MET A 118 -18.55 19.71 -0.92
C MET A 118 -17.84 19.42 -2.24
N LEU A 119 -16.54 19.09 -2.22
CA LEU A 119 -15.76 18.74 -3.43
C LEU A 119 -16.29 17.49 -4.14
N GLN A 120 -16.83 16.52 -3.39
CA GLN A 120 -17.44 15.31 -3.95
C GLN A 120 -18.88 15.52 -4.49
N SER A 121 -19.52 16.65 -4.14
CA SER A 121 -20.88 16.95 -4.60
C SER A 121 -20.88 17.42 -6.06
N PRO A 122 -22.02 17.37 -6.77
CA PRO A 122 -22.15 17.91 -8.13
C PRO A 122 -21.69 19.36 -8.24
N TYR A 123 -21.90 20.15 -7.18
CA TYR A 123 -21.41 21.52 -7.08
C TYR A 123 -19.88 21.57 -7.06
N GLY A 124 -19.22 20.75 -6.23
CA GLY A 124 -17.76 20.67 -6.16
C GLY A 124 -17.11 20.25 -7.48
N THR A 125 -17.70 19.27 -8.17
CA THR A 125 -17.21 18.82 -9.49
C THR A 125 -17.37 19.86 -10.60
N SER A 126 -18.18 20.90 -10.38
CA SER A 126 -18.38 21.99 -11.33
C SER A 126 -17.49 23.21 -11.06
N LEU A 127 -16.70 23.20 -9.98
CA LEU A 127 -15.79 24.30 -9.64
C LEU A 127 -14.62 24.38 -10.63
N PRO A 128 -14.05 25.59 -10.84
CA PRO A 128 -12.83 25.76 -11.60
C PRO A 128 -11.68 24.93 -11.01
N GLU A 129 -10.83 24.34 -11.86
CA GLU A 129 -9.69 23.51 -11.45
C GLU A 129 -8.78 24.23 -10.43
N SER A 130 -8.45 25.50 -10.66
CA SER A 130 -7.66 26.31 -9.72
C SER A 130 -8.30 26.50 -8.33
N THR A 131 -9.63 26.48 -8.26
CA THR A 131 -10.38 26.54 -6.99
C THR A 131 -10.32 25.20 -6.28
N THR A 132 -10.52 24.11 -7.03
CA THR A 132 -10.38 22.73 -6.53
C THR A 132 -8.98 22.48 -5.96
N GLU A 133 -7.92 22.88 -6.66
CA GLU A 133 -6.53 22.80 -6.19
C GLU A 133 -6.30 23.60 -4.90
N SER A 134 -6.84 24.81 -4.83
CA SER A 134 -6.73 25.67 -3.64
C SER A 134 -7.44 25.04 -2.42
N LEU A 135 -8.60 24.41 -2.63
CA LEU A 135 -9.34 23.73 -1.58
C LEU A 135 -8.66 22.43 -1.12
N ILE A 136 -8.07 21.67 -2.04
CA ILE A 136 -7.23 20.50 -1.71
C ILE A 136 -6.02 20.95 -0.89
N THR A 137 -5.39 22.05 -1.28
CA THR A 137 -4.27 22.65 -0.53
C THR A 137 -4.69 23.02 0.88
N LEU A 138 -5.88 23.63 1.05
CA LEU A 138 -6.43 23.93 2.37
C LEU A 138 -6.66 22.65 3.19
N ILE A 139 -7.25 21.59 2.60
CA ILE A 139 -7.45 20.30 3.27
C ILE A 139 -6.13 19.74 3.81
N ASN A 140 -5.05 19.83 3.04
CA ASN A 140 -3.73 19.39 3.46
C ASN A 140 -3.21 20.21 4.65
N TYR A 141 -3.40 21.53 4.64
CA TYR A 141 -3.04 22.38 5.78
C TYR A 141 -3.91 22.14 7.02
N LEU A 142 -5.17 21.70 6.88
CA LEU A 142 -6.00 21.30 8.01
C LEU A 142 -5.46 20.06 8.75
N ASN A 143 -4.56 19.29 8.13
CA ASN A 143 -3.84 18.18 8.78
C ASN A 143 -2.57 18.61 9.52
N HIS A 144 -2.21 19.90 9.46
CA HIS A 144 -0.96 20.36 10.03
C HIS A 144 -0.95 20.26 11.57
N PRO A 145 0.07 19.63 12.19
CA PRO A 145 0.09 19.34 13.63
C PRO A 145 0.07 20.59 14.50
N ASN A 146 0.57 21.72 14.00
CA ASN A 146 0.61 22.99 14.73
C ASN A 146 -0.67 23.83 14.56
N LEU A 147 -1.59 23.46 13.66
CA LEU A 147 -2.81 24.24 13.44
C LEU A 147 -3.74 24.28 14.66
N PRO A 148 -4.01 23.18 15.39
CA PRO A 148 -4.85 23.22 16.60
C PRO A 148 -4.30 24.13 17.70
N THR A 149 -2.98 24.31 17.73
CA THR A 149 -2.28 25.20 18.68
C THR A 149 -2.43 26.67 18.26
N ASN A 150 -2.57 26.95 16.97
CA ASN A 150 -2.70 28.30 16.42
C ASN A 150 -4.18 28.67 16.20
N LYS A 151 -4.92 28.84 17.30
CA LYS A 151 -6.38 29.10 17.31
C LYS A 151 -6.81 30.31 16.47
N ARG A 152 -6.07 31.42 16.56
CA ARG A 152 -6.36 32.64 15.78
C ARG A 152 -6.22 32.39 14.29
N LEU A 153 -5.18 31.66 13.87
CA LEU A 153 -5.00 31.29 12.48
C LEU A 153 -6.19 30.45 12.00
N PHE A 154 -6.67 29.50 12.79
CA PHE A 154 -7.85 28.73 12.40
C PHE A 154 -9.12 29.59 12.30
N ASP A 155 -9.33 30.55 13.19
CA ASP A 155 -10.48 31.45 13.10
C ASP A 155 -10.46 32.28 11.81
N GLU A 156 -9.29 32.78 11.41
CA GLU A 156 -9.10 33.49 10.14
C GLU A 156 -9.36 32.57 8.93
N ILE A 157 -8.82 31.35 8.94
CA ILE A 157 -9.05 30.34 7.90
C ILE A 157 -10.55 30.07 7.74
N TYR A 158 -11.23 29.86 8.87
CA TYR A 158 -12.66 29.58 8.90
C TYR A 158 -13.49 30.75 8.35
N GLU A 159 -13.17 31.99 8.76
CA GLU A 159 -13.82 33.20 8.23
C GLU A 159 -13.67 33.32 6.71
N VAL A 160 -12.43 33.22 6.22
CA VAL A 160 -12.13 33.39 4.79
C VAL A 160 -12.79 32.28 3.98
N TYR A 161 -12.81 31.04 4.49
CA TYR A 161 -13.49 29.93 3.82
C TYR A 161 -15.02 30.15 3.75
N GLU A 162 -15.68 30.52 4.85
CA GLU A 162 -17.14 30.73 4.81
C GLU A 162 -17.52 31.91 3.91
N GLN A 163 -16.69 32.97 3.86
CA GLN A 163 -16.88 34.07 2.92
C GLN A 163 -16.68 33.63 1.47
N ALA A 164 -15.60 32.89 1.18
CA ALA A 164 -15.35 32.36 -0.15
C ALA A 164 -16.48 31.44 -0.60
N LYS A 165 -16.99 30.61 0.31
CA LYS A 165 -18.15 29.74 0.04
C LYS A 165 -19.43 30.53 -0.22
N ALA A 166 -19.69 31.60 0.55
CA ALA A 166 -20.87 32.44 0.37
C ALA A 166 -20.85 33.20 -0.97
N ASP A 167 -19.66 33.55 -1.45
CA ASP A 167 -19.42 34.19 -2.75
C ASP A 167 -19.22 33.15 -3.89
N ASP A 168 -19.63 31.89 -3.71
CA ASP A 168 -19.47 30.78 -4.67
C ASP A 168 -18.04 30.63 -5.24
N PHE A 169 -17.04 30.94 -4.41
CA PHE A 169 -15.63 30.93 -4.77
C PHE A 169 -15.26 31.82 -5.97
N LEU A 170 -16.07 32.83 -6.28
CA LEU A 170 -15.79 33.78 -7.36
C LEU A 170 -14.62 34.72 -7.03
N LYS A 171 -14.36 34.97 -5.74
CA LYS A 171 -13.29 35.85 -5.25
C LYS A 171 -12.21 35.05 -4.52
N MET A 172 -11.37 34.37 -5.29
CA MET A 172 -10.30 33.54 -4.74
C MET A 172 -9.08 34.32 -4.21
N GLN A 173 -8.99 35.65 -4.42
CA GLN A 173 -7.80 36.41 -4.01
C GLN A 173 -7.56 36.35 -2.50
N ALA A 174 -8.59 36.66 -1.70
CA ALA A 174 -8.50 36.58 -0.23
C ALA A 174 -8.22 35.15 0.25
N PHE A 175 -8.74 34.14 -0.46
CA PHE A 175 -8.50 32.73 -0.17
C PHE A 175 -7.05 32.32 -0.46
N LYS A 176 -6.48 32.78 -1.58
CA LYS A 176 -5.07 32.57 -1.93
C LYS A 176 -4.12 33.28 -0.96
N ASP A 177 -4.44 34.52 -0.60
CA ASP A 177 -3.66 35.27 0.39
C ASP A 177 -3.69 34.57 1.76
N MET A 178 -4.84 34.00 2.13
CA MET A 178 -4.97 33.15 3.32
C MET A 178 -4.10 31.89 3.23
N LEU A 179 -4.10 31.15 2.12
CA LEU A 179 -3.22 29.99 1.93
C LEU A 179 -1.73 30.34 2.07
N ASN A 180 -1.29 31.44 1.44
CA ASN A 180 0.09 31.94 1.57
C ASN A 180 0.43 32.27 3.03
N LYS A 181 -0.52 32.87 3.77
CA LYS A 181 -0.36 33.17 5.20
C LYS A 181 -0.26 31.92 6.06
N ILE A 182 -1.02 30.86 5.73
CA ILE A 182 -0.91 29.56 6.39
C ILE A 182 0.49 29.00 6.18
N GLU A 183 0.97 28.99 4.93
CA GLU A 183 2.29 28.47 4.58
C GLU A 183 3.40 29.19 5.36
N ILE A 184 3.34 30.52 5.46
CA ILE A 184 4.30 31.32 6.23
C ILE A 184 4.25 30.98 7.73
N LYS A 185 3.05 30.78 8.30
CA LYS A 185 2.87 30.56 9.74
C LYS A 185 3.09 29.11 10.19
N LEU A 186 2.78 28.14 9.35
CA LEU A 186 2.85 26.72 9.68
C LEU A 186 4.05 26.01 9.04
N GLY A 187 4.63 26.59 7.99
CA GLY A 187 5.66 25.95 7.16
C GLY A 187 5.06 25.33 5.90
N SER A 188 5.94 24.92 4.98
CA SER A 188 5.55 24.27 3.74
C SER A 188 4.98 22.87 3.97
N LEU A 189 4.05 22.47 3.08
CA LEU A 189 3.47 21.13 3.12
C LEU A 189 4.54 20.06 2.84
N SER A 190 4.76 19.18 3.81
CA SER A 190 5.56 17.97 3.62
C SER A 190 4.82 16.94 2.75
N GLU A 191 5.56 16.05 2.09
CA GLU A 191 4.97 14.97 1.26
C GLU A 191 4.01 14.08 2.06
N ASP A 192 4.33 13.81 3.34
CA ASP A 192 3.48 13.00 4.23
C ASP A 192 2.10 13.67 4.47
N MET A 193 2.03 15.00 4.44
CA MET A 193 0.78 15.75 4.57
C MET A 193 -0.04 15.75 3.28
N LYS A 194 0.61 15.65 2.11
CA LYS A 194 -0.03 15.54 0.79
C LYS A 194 -0.55 14.12 0.52
N GLN A 195 0.13 13.11 1.05
CA GLN A 195 -0.30 11.71 0.99
C GLN A 195 -1.36 11.35 2.04
N PHE A 196 -1.81 12.32 2.83
CA PHE A 196 -2.85 12.09 3.83
C PHE A 196 -4.17 11.76 3.14
N LYS A 197 -4.47 10.47 3.03
CA LYS A 197 -5.80 10.00 2.66
C LYS A 197 -6.81 10.32 3.75
N THR A 198 -7.97 10.78 3.35
CA THR A 198 -9.08 11.11 4.25
C THR A 198 -9.56 9.85 4.99
N LEU A 199 -10.32 10.01 6.08
CA LEU A 199 -10.87 8.85 6.79
C LEU A 199 -11.82 8.04 5.87
N GLU A 200 -12.53 8.74 4.99
CA GLU A 200 -13.47 8.18 4.03
C GLU A 200 -12.75 7.44 2.89
N GLU A 201 -11.65 7.98 2.38
CA GLU A 201 -10.79 7.29 1.41
C GLU A 201 -10.16 6.03 2.03
N LYS A 202 -9.70 6.12 3.28
CA LYS A 202 -9.21 4.95 4.02
C LYS A 202 -10.33 3.93 4.26
N GLN A 203 -11.56 4.36 4.52
CA GLN A 203 -12.71 3.47 4.66
C GLN A 203 -13.10 2.81 3.33
N ALA A 204 -13.08 3.57 2.23
CA ALA A 204 -13.36 3.07 0.90
C ALA A 204 -12.29 2.07 0.42
N ASP A 205 -11.01 2.37 0.68
CA ASP A 205 -9.91 1.44 0.40
C ASP A 205 -10.03 0.18 1.24
N LEU A 206 -10.34 0.31 2.54
CA LEU A 206 -10.54 -0.83 3.42
C LEU A 206 -11.74 -1.69 3.00
N GLU A 207 -12.83 -1.07 2.53
CA GLU A 207 -14.00 -1.82 2.05
C GLU A 207 -13.69 -2.56 0.75
N LYS A 208 -12.94 -1.94 -0.17
CA LYS A 208 -12.44 -2.64 -1.37
C LYS A 208 -11.53 -3.81 -1.01
N GLU A 209 -10.61 -3.62 -0.06
CA GLU A 209 -9.75 -4.70 0.41
C GLU A 209 -10.56 -5.84 1.03
N LYS A 210 -11.58 -5.54 1.84
CA LYS A 210 -12.47 -6.57 2.39
C LYS A 210 -13.21 -7.35 1.31
N GLU A 211 -13.71 -6.68 0.27
CA GLU A 211 -14.37 -7.37 -0.84
C GLU A 211 -13.40 -8.27 -1.60
N ILE A 212 -12.16 -7.82 -1.83
CA ILE A 212 -11.10 -8.66 -2.41
C ILE A 212 -10.79 -9.86 -1.52
N VAL A 213 -10.73 -9.67 -0.20
CA VAL A 213 -10.48 -10.75 0.75
C VAL A 213 -11.63 -11.77 0.73
N LYS A 214 -12.88 -11.32 0.76
CA LYS A 214 -14.05 -12.21 0.64
C LYS A 214 -14.03 -13.02 -0.65
N GLU A 215 -13.68 -12.40 -1.76
CA GLU A 215 -13.56 -13.08 -3.05
C GLU A 215 -12.46 -14.17 -3.00
N LYS A 216 -11.29 -13.84 -2.46
CA LYS A 216 -10.20 -14.81 -2.27
C LYS A 216 -10.56 -15.94 -1.32
N GLU A 217 -11.32 -15.67 -0.26
CA GLU A 217 -11.82 -16.69 0.66
C GLU A 217 -12.77 -17.66 -0.05
N ARG A 218 -13.65 -17.15 -0.92
CA ARG A 218 -14.53 -17.98 -1.76
C ARG A 218 -13.72 -18.86 -2.72
N GLU A 219 -12.78 -18.26 -3.46
CA GLU A 219 -11.90 -19.00 -4.38
C GLU A 219 -11.11 -20.10 -3.66
N LEU A 220 -10.61 -19.80 -2.45
CA LEU A 220 -9.88 -20.77 -1.64
C LEU A 220 -10.76 -21.94 -1.23
N GLU A 221 -12.02 -21.69 -0.86
CA GLU A 221 -12.96 -22.73 -0.46
C GLU A 221 -13.32 -23.63 -1.64
N GLU A 222 -13.60 -23.06 -2.81
CA GLU A 222 -13.81 -23.83 -4.04
C GLU A 222 -12.59 -24.68 -4.44
N LEU A 223 -11.38 -24.17 -4.20
CA LEU A 223 -10.15 -24.90 -4.48
C LEU A 223 -9.97 -26.07 -3.50
N LYS A 224 -10.28 -25.88 -2.22
CA LYS A 224 -10.27 -26.96 -1.22
C LYS A 224 -11.27 -28.06 -1.57
N GLU A 225 -12.49 -27.71 -1.94
CA GLU A 225 -13.50 -28.69 -2.34
C GLU A 225 -13.03 -29.51 -3.56
N ARG A 226 -12.49 -28.84 -4.59
CA ARG A 226 -11.91 -29.50 -5.76
C ARG A 226 -10.76 -30.43 -5.39
N TYR A 227 -9.88 -29.99 -4.48
CA TYR A 227 -8.76 -30.81 -4.01
C TYR A 227 -9.26 -32.05 -3.25
N MET A 228 -10.22 -31.89 -2.34
CA MET A 228 -10.79 -32.99 -1.57
C MET A 228 -11.48 -34.02 -2.47
N LYS A 229 -12.23 -33.56 -3.47
CA LYS A 229 -12.85 -34.45 -4.47
C LYS A 229 -11.80 -35.23 -5.24
N LYS A 230 -10.78 -34.54 -5.77
CA LYS A 230 -9.69 -35.18 -6.52
C LYS A 230 -8.91 -36.19 -5.67
N LYS A 231 -8.72 -35.90 -4.38
CA LYS A 231 -8.08 -36.81 -3.43
C LYS A 231 -8.92 -38.08 -3.24
N ALA A 232 -10.23 -37.94 -3.04
CA ALA A 232 -11.14 -39.09 -2.92
C ALA A 232 -11.17 -39.94 -4.19
N ASP A 233 -11.21 -39.31 -5.37
CA ASP A 233 -11.19 -40.01 -6.66
C ASP A 233 -9.88 -40.82 -6.82
N LEU A 234 -8.74 -40.26 -6.43
CA LEU A 234 -7.44 -40.95 -6.45
C LEU A 234 -7.38 -42.12 -5.46
N GLU A 235 -7.97 -41.98 -4.27
CA GLU A 235 -8.04 -43.08 -3.29
C GLU A 235 -8.87 -44.26 -3.84
N ILE A 236 -9.97 -43.97 -4.53
CA ILE A 236 -10.78 -44.99 -5.21
C ILE A 236 -9.99 -45.66 -6.34
N GLU A 237 -9.28 -44.88 -7.16
CA GLU A 237 -8.45 -45.40 -8.24
C GLU A 237 -7.33 -46.32 -7.72
N GLN A 238 -6.67 -45.95 -6.63
CA GLN A 238 -5.65 -46.79 -5.98
C GLN A 238 -6.24 -48.12 -5.48
N GLN A 239 -7.42 -48.10 -4.87
CA GLN A 239 -8.09 -49.33 -4.43
C GLN A 239 -8.44 -50.24 -5.60
N ASN A 240 -8.93 -49.68 -6.71
CA ASN A 240 -9.24 -50.44 -7.91
C ASN A 240 -7.98 -51.07 -8.52
N LEU A 241 -6.88 -50.32 -8.61
CA LEU A 241 -5.60 -50.84 -9.10
C LEU A 241 -5.07 -51.98 -8.22
N GLU A 242 -5.21 -51.90 -6.90
CA GLU A 242 -4.82 -52.98 -6.00
C GLU A 242 -5.66 -54.25 -6.21
N VAL A 243 -6.96 -54.09 -6.45
CA VAL A 243 -7.85 -55.23 -6.80
C VAL A 243 -7.45 -55.85 -8.13
N GLU A 244 -7.16 -55.04 -9.16
CA GLU A 244 -6.70 -55.54 -10.46
C GLU A 244 -5.34 -56.26 -10.34
N ARG A 245 -4.42 -55.73 -9.54
CA ARG A 245 -3.11 -56.35 -9.28
C ARG A 245 -3.27 -57.75 -8.69
N LYS A 246 -4.15 -57.93 -7.71
CA LYS A 246 -4.45 -59.25 -7.12
C LYS A 246 -5.06 -60.22 -8.12
N LYS A 247 -5.99 -59.76 -8.97
CA LYS A 247 -6.57 -60.60 -10.04
C LYS A 247 -5.49 -61.06 -11.02
N ILE A 248 -4.57 -60.18 -11.39
CA ILE A 248 -3.45 -60.54 -12.28
C ILE A 248 -2.54 -61.58 -11.61
N GLU A 249 -2.22 -61.42 -10.33
CA GLU A 249 -1.42 -62.38 -9.57
C GLU A 249 -2.07 -63.77 -9.51
N GLU A 250 -3.39 -63.82 -9.29
CA GLU A 250 -4.17 -65.07 -9.30
C GLU A 250 -4.17 -65.75 -10.68
N VAL A 251 -4.38 -64.97 -11.76
CA VAL A 251 -4.31 -65.48 -13.14
C VAL A 251 -2.92 -66.02 -13.45
N GLN A 252 -1.86 -65.30 -13.09
CA GLN A 252 -0.49 -65.76 -13.29
C GLN A 252 -0.20 -67.06 -12.52
N LYS A 253 -0.70 -67.18 -11.29
CA LYS A 253 -0.56 -68.43 -10.52
C LYS A 253 -1.28 -69.59 -11.22
N GLY A 254 -2.52 -69.38 -11.65
CA GLY A 254 -3.30 -70.39 -12.37
C GLY A 254 -2.69 -70.79 -13.71
N LEU A 255 -2.03 -69.86 -14.40
CA LEU A 255 -1.28 -70.16 -15.62
C LEU A 255 -0.05 -71.03 -15.34
N ARG A 256 0.75 -70.70 -14.32
CA ARG A 256 1.90 -71.52 -13.91
C ARG A 256 1.50 -72.95 -13.54
N GLU A 257 0.41 -73.11 -12.78
CA GLU A 257 -0.12 -74.44 -12.42
C GLU A 257 -0.57 -75.24 -13.66
N LYS A 258 -1.13 -74.57 -14.68
CA LYS A 258 -1.50 -75.23 -15.94
C LYS A 258 -0.28 -75.62 -16.76
N GLU A 259 0.74 -74.75 -16.82
CA GLU A 259 2.00 -75.05 -17.51
C GLU A 259 2.70 -76.27 -16.89
N GLU A 260 2.76 -76.35 -15.56
CA GLU A 260 3.33 -77.51 -14.86
C GLU A 260 2.57 -78.81 -15.16
N LYS A 261 1.23 -78.76 -15.16
CA LYS A 261 0.40 -79.92 -15.51
C LYS A 261 0.61 -80.37 -16.95
N LEU A 262 0.66 -79.44 -17.90
CA LEU A 262 0.90 -79.75 -19.31
C LEU A 262 2.30 -80.35 -19.52
N GLU A 263 3.32 -79.87 -18.80
CA GLU A 263 4.67 -80.41 -18.88
C GLU A 263 4.74 -81.84 -18.32
N LEU A 264 4.01 -82.14 -17.24
CA LEU A 264 3.88 -83.50 -16.71
C LEU A 264 3.15 -84.43 -17.68
N GLU A 265 2.04 -83.98 -18.26
CA GLU A 265 1.27 -84.74 -19.25
C GLU A 265 2.13 -85.04 -20.48
N LYS A 266 2.87 -84.05 -20.98
CA LYS A 266 3.81 -84.21 -22.11
C LYS A 266 4.89 -85.27 -21.81
N LYS A 267 5.46 -85.27 -20.61
CA LYS A 267 6.43 -86.30 -20.19
C LYS A 267 5.79 -87.68 -20.10
N GLY A 268 4.56 -87.77 -19.61
CA GLY A 268 3.78 -89.01 -19.58
C GLY A 268 3.55 -89.59 -20.98
N LEU A 269 3.08 -88.75 -21.91
CA LEU A 269 2.87 -89.14 -23.31
C LEU A 269 4.18 -89.55 -24.01
N GLU A 270 5.29 -88.87 -23.72
CA GLU A 270 6.60 -89.25 -24.25
C GLU A 270 7.03 -90.64 -23.76
N GLN A 271 6.81 -90.94 -22.47
CA GLN A 271 7.09 -92.26 -21.91
C GLN A 271 6.19 -93.35 -22.50
N GLU A 272 4.90 -93.06 -22.68
CA GLU A 272 3.96 -93.97 -23.32
C GLU A 272 4.37 -94.27 -24.77
N ARG A 273 4.79 -93.25 -25.52
CA ARG A 273 5.33 -93.42 -26.88
C ARG A 273 6.54 -94.37 -26.91
N VAL A 274 7.48 -94.19 -25.97
CA VAL A 274 8.66 -95.07 -25.85
C VAL A 274 8.26 -96.51 -25.52
N ASN A 275 7.28 -96.70 -24.63
CA ASN A 275 6.80 -98.04 -24.26
C ASN A 275 6.10 -98.73 -25.46
N ILE A 276 5.24 -98.02 -26.18
CA ILE A 276 4.59 -98.52 -27.39
C ILE A 276 5.63 -98.94 -28.44
N GLU A 277 6.71 -98.17 -28.61
CA GLU A 277 7.74 -98.52 -29.58
C GLU A 277 8.47 -99.81 -29.20
N LYS A 278 8.77 -100.00 -27.90
CA LYS A 278 9.33 -101.27 -27.40
C LYS A 278 8.37 -102.45 -27.57
N GLU A 279 7.08 -102.27 -27.27
CA GLU A 279 6.08 -103.31 -27.48
C GLU A 279 5.98 -103.71 -28.96
N LYS A 280 6.05 -102.74 -29.89
CA LYS A 280 6.11 -103.02 -31.32
C LYS A 280 7.37 -103.82 -31.71
N GLU A 281 8.52 -103.47 -31.16
CA GLU A 281 9.77 -104.22 -31.38
C GLU A 281 9.62 -105.68 -30.91
N THR A 282 9.12 -105.90 -29.69
CA THR A 282 8.87 -107.26 -29.16
C THR A 282 7.86 -108.04 -30.01
N ILE A 283 6.74 -107.43 -30.41
CA ILE A 283 5.75 -108.08 -31.28
C ILE A 283 6.37 -108.45 -32.63
N ASN A 284 7.23 -107.59 -33.19
CA ASN A 284 7.93 -107.88 -34.45
C ASN A 284 8.90 -109.05 -34.31
N GLU A 285 9.62 -109.15 -33.19
CA GLU A 285 10.49 -110.29 -32.89
C GLU A 285 9.68 -111.59 -32.75
N GLU A 286 8.60 -111.58 -31.96
CA GLU A 286 7.70 -112.73 -31.80
C GLU A 286 7.10 -113.17 -33.15
N ARG A 287 6.71 -112.21 -33.99
CA ARG A 287 6.19 -112.49 -35.34
C ARG A 287 7.24 -113.15 -36.22
N LYS A 288 8.50 -112.72 -36.13
CA LYS A 288 9.61 -113.32 -36.87
C LYS A 288 9.88 -114.76 -36.38
N GLU A 289 9.92 -114.98 -35.07
CA GLU A 289 10.08 -116.33 -34.51
C GLU A 289 8.93 -117.27 -34.92
N LEU A 290 7.69 -116.78 -34.89
CA LEU A 290 6.53 -117.55 -35.34
C LEU A 290 6.62 -117.88 -36.83
N GLN A 291 7.09 -116.95 -37.66
CA GLN A 291 7.32 -117.20 -39.08
C GLN A 291 8.38 -118.26 -39.30
N GLU A 292 9.52 -118.19 -38.59
CA GLU A 292 10.58 -119.21 -38.65
C GLU A 292 10.07 -120.60 -38.22
N LYS A 293 9.28 -120.67 -37.15
CA LYS A 293 8.62 -121.93 -36.72
C LYS A 293 7.65 -122.46 -37.76
N TRP A 294 6.87 -121.58 -38.40
CA TRP A 294 5.92 -121.97 -39.44
C TRP A 294 6.62 -122.51 -40.69
N GLU A 295 7.69 -121.85 -41.14
CA GLU A 295 8.54 -122.32 -42.24
C GLU A 295 9.18 -123.68 -41.91
N LEU A 296 9.64 -123.88 -40.67
CA LEU A 296 10.17 -125.16 -40.23
C LEU A 296 9.11 -126.27 -40.26
N ILE A 297 7.91 -126.03 -39.72
CA ILE A 297 6.79 -126.98 -39.77
C ILE A 297 6.47 -127.34 -41.22
N LYS A 298 6.32 -126.34 -42.09
CA LYS A 298 6.06 -126.56 -43.51
C LYS A 298 7.15 -127.42 -44.16
N SER A 299 8.42 -127.18 -43.84
CA SER A 299 9.53 -128.00 -44.34
C SER A 299 9.47 -129.45 -43.83
N PHE A 300 8.98 -129.69 -42.61
CA PHE A 300 8.76 -131.03 -42.08
C PHE A 300 7.58 -131.72 -42.75
N GLU A 301 6.47 -131.02 -42.98
CA GLU A 301 5.32 -131.52 -43.74
C GLU A 301 5.74 -131.95 -45.16
N GLU A 302 6.46 -131.11 -45.89
CA GLU A 302 7.01 -131.43 -47.22
C GLU A 302 7.95 -132.65 -47.19
N LYS A 303 8.72 -132.84 -46.11
CA LYS A 303 9.59 -134.02 -45.94
C LYS A 303 8.79 -135.29 -45.64
N ILE A 304 7.75 -135.20 -44.82
CA ILE A 304 6.85 -136.33 -44.52
C ILE A 304 6.12 -136.76 -45.79
N GLU A 305 5.63 -135.80 -46.57
CA GLU A 305 4.96 -136.06 -47.86
C GLU A 305 5.91 -136.81 -48.81
N LYS A 306 7.15 -136.33 -48.98
CA LYS A 306 8.18 -137.04 -49.77
C LYS A 306 8.56 -138.41 -49.22
N PHE A 307 8.59 -138.59 -47.89
CA PHE A 307 8.87 -139.89 -47.27
C PHE A 307 7.74 -140.89 -47.58
N ASN A 308 6.48 -140.45 -47.48
CA ASN A 308 5.32 -141.27 -47.81
C ASN A 308 5.24 -141.61 -49.32
N GLU A 309 5.79 -140.78 -50.21
CA GLU A 309 5.94 -141.11 -51.64
C GLU A 309 7.03 -142.16 -51.92
N LEU A 310 8.05 -142.28 -51.06
CA LEU A 310 9.18 -143.21 -51.20
C LEU A 310 8.95 -144.58 -50.53
N GLU A 311 8.00 -144.70 -49.61
CA GLU A 311 7.47 -145.97 -49.11
C GLU A 311 6.03 -146.20 -49.59
N PRO A 312 5.81 -146.61 -50.87
CA PRO A 312 4.51 -147.13 -51.25
C PRO A 312 4.32 -148.49 -50.57
N ASN A 313 3.29 -148.57 -49.71
CA ASN A 313 2.66 -149.78 -49.16
C ASN A 313 3.31 -151.12 -49.56
N GLN A 314 3.88 -151.81 -48.56
CA GLN A 314 3.85 -153.28 -48.51
C GLN A 314 2.41 -153.78 -48.42
#